data_AF-A0A240EC66-F1
#
_entry.id   AF-A0A240EC66-F1
#
_cell.length_a   1.000
_cell.length_b   1.000
_cell.length_c   1.000
_cell.angle_alpha   90.00
_cell.angle_beta   90.00
_cell.angle_gamma   90.00
#
_symmetry.space_group_name_H-M   'P 1'
#
loop_
_entity.id
_entity.type
_entity.pdbx_description
1 polymer ?
#
loop_
_entity_poly.entity_id
_entity_poly.type
_entity_poly.pdbx_seq_one_letter_code
_entity_poly.pdbx_strand_id
1 'polypeptide(L)'
;MAQLPVITVSAEQSTTEGTASYTAKSSSTSTKLNLSHRETPQTVKVLTREYLDDKNIDSYQQLIDQITGVTLIRYDTRGTPSSRGFSTNYMLFDGNPLGVQTLHWMLQILVLPFLTVSRLSKEPMV
;
A
#
# COMPACT_ATOMS: atom_id res chain seq x y z
N MET A 1 -33.94 -33.39 -27.31
CA MET A 1 -33.48 -32.38 -26.32
C MET A 1 -31.97 -32.29 -26.44
N ALA A 2 -31.43 -31.18 -26.98
CA ALA A 2 -29.99 -31.02 -27.16
C ALA A 2 -29.45 -30.14 -26.02
N GLN A 3 -28.58 -30.70 -25.18
CA GLN A 3 -27.93 -30.01 -24.07
C GLN A 3 -26.61 -29.42 -24.56
N LEU A 4 -26.42 -28.11 -24.39
CA LEU A 4 -25.18 -27.42 -24.74
C LEU A 4 -24.08 -27.70 -23.69
N PRO A 5 -22.81 -27.74 -24.10
CA PRO A 5 -21.69 -27.97 -23.18
C PRO A 5 -21.51 -26.79 -22.22
N VAL A 6 -21.26 -27.11 -20.95
CA VAL A 6 -20.89 -26.13 -19.92
C VAL A 6 -19.49 -25.60 -20.20
N ILE A 7 -19.35 -24.27 -20.16
CA ILE A 7 -18.06 -23.58 -20.19
C ILE A 7 -17.75 -23.15 -18.76
N THR A 8 -16.75 -23.79 -18.15
CA THR A 8 -16.18 -23.35 -16.87
C THR A 8 -15.10 -22.33 -17.14
N VAL A 9 -15.34 -21.09 -16.71
CA VAL A 9 -14.35 -20.01 -16.73
C VAL A 9 -13.66 -19.99 -15.38
N SER A 10 -12.36 -20.27 -15.35
CA SER A 10 -11.52 -20.09 -14.16
C SER A 10 -10.66 -18.85 -14.36
N ALA A 11 -10.77 -17.89 -13.45
CA ALA A 11 -9.87 -16.75 -13.41
C ALA A 11 -8.60 -17.15 -12.64
N GLU A 12 -7.42 -16.76 -13.12
CA GLU A 12 -6.21 -16.89 -12.32
C GLU A 12 -6.24 -15.87 -11.19
N GLN A 13 -6.43 -16.36 -9.96
CA GLN A 13 -6.33 -15.54 -8.76
C GLN A 13 -4.86 -15.44 -8.33
N SER A 14 -4.42 -14.22 -8.02
CA SER A 14 -3.10 -13.93 -7.47
C SER A 14 -3.03 -14.12 -5.95
N THR A 15 -4.10 -14.61 -5.33
CA THR A 15 -4.16 -14.90 -3.89
C THR A 15 -3.28 -16.10 -3.53
N THR A 16 -2.73 -16.08 -2.33
CA THR A 16 -1.86 -17.17 -1.84
C THR A 16 -2.59 -18.14 -0.90
N GLU A 17 -3.79 -17.78 -0.46
CA GLU A 17 -4.64 -18.61 0.39
C GLU A 17 -5.09 -19.87 -0.36
N GLY A 18 -5.05 -21.03 0.31
CA GLY A 18 -5.44 -22.32 -0.28
C GLY A 18 -4.48 -22.87 -1.34
N THR A 19 -3.33 -22.21 -1.59
CA THR A 19 -2.34 -22.68 -2.57
C THR A 19 -1.33 -23.67 -1.99
N ALA A 20 -1.27 -23.85 -0.67
CA ALA A 20 -0.28 -24.68 0.04
C ALA A 20 1.17 -24.39 -0.41
N SER A 21 1.46 -23.12 -0.69
CA SER A 21 2.72 -22.68 -1.31
C SER A 21 3.34 -21.49 -0.59
N TYR A 22 4.67 -21.52 -0.46
CA TYR A 22 5.48 -20.40 0.02
C TYR A 22 5.88 -19.41 -1.08
N THR A 23 5.50 -19.69 -2.33
CA THR A 23 5.72 -18.77 -3.45
C THR A 23 4.39 -18.23 -3.96
N ALA A 24 4.36 -16.92 -4.20
CA ALA A 24 3.30 -16.28 -4.98
C ALA A 24 3.63 -16.40 -6.47
N LYS A 25 2.60 -16.54 -7.31
CA LYS A 25 2.77 -16.64 -8.78
C LYS A 25 2.98 -15.27 -9.41
N SER A 26 2.30 -14.26 -8.88
CA SER A 26 2.30 -12.90 -9.42
C SER A 26 2.03 -11.86 -8.33
N SER A 27 2.38 -10.61 -8.60
CA SER A 27 2.10 -9.47 -7.70
C SER A 27 1.90 -8.19 -8.50
N SER A 28 0.90 -7.39 -8.12
CA SER A 28 0.61 -6.10 -8.74
C SER A 28 1.13 -4.90 -7.96
N THR A 29 1.75 -5.10 -6.80
CA THR A 29 2.13 -4.01 -5.89
C THR A 29 3.23 -3.10 -6.46
N SER A 30 4.15 -3.63 -7.26
CA SER A 30 5.28 -2.85 -7.81
C SER A 30 4.92 -2.05 -9.07
N THR A 31 4.19 -2.66 -10.01
CA THR A 31 3.94 -2.09 -11.35
C THR A 31 2.46 -1.77 -11.62
N LYS A 32 1.55 -2.12 -10.71
CA LYS A 32 0.09 -2.16 -10.92
C LYS A 32 -0.38 -3.17 -11.98
N LEU A 33 0.53 -3.97 -12.53
CA LEU A 33 0.24 -5.04 -13.48
C LEU A 33 0.42 -6.39 -12.78
N ASN A 34 -0.40 -7.37 -13.12
CA ASN A 34 -0.25 -8.72 -12.57
C ASN A 34 0.91 -9.45 -13.25
N LEU A 35 2.14 -9.21 -12.79
CA LEU A 35 3.36 -9.77 -13.35
C LEU A 35 3.95 -10.84 -12.42
N SER A 36 4.71 -11.77 -13.00
CA SER A 36 5.51 -12.69 -12.21
C SER A 36 6.69 -11.97 -11.54
N HIS A 37 7.26 -12.59 -10.49
CA HIS A 37 8.44 -12.05 -9.81
C HIS A 37 9.67 -11.92 -10.73
N ARG A 38 9.75 -12.72 -11.80
CA ARG A 38 10.86 -12.68 -12.75
C ARG A 38 10.75 -11.53 -13.76
N GLU A 39 9.53 -11.07 -14.02
CA GLU A 39 9.25 -9.98 -14.95
C GLU A 39 9.21 -8.62 -14.27
N THR A 40 9.11 -8.59 -12.93
CA THR A 40 9.11 -7.35 -12.16
C THR A 40 10.54 -6.84 -12.00
N PRO A 41 10.91 -5.66 -12.56
CA PRO A 41 12.30 -5.16 -12.56
C PRO A 41 12.73 -4.56 -11.20
N GLN A 42 11.97 -4.83 -10.13
CA GLN A 42 12.20 -4.32 -8.79
C GLN A 42 12.25 -5.49 -7.80
N THR A 43 13.02 -5.34 -6.72
CA THR A 43 12.99 -6.28 -5.59
C THR A 43 11.60 -6.25 -4.93
N VAL A 44 10.90 -7.38 -4.99
CA VAL A 44 9.61 -7.60 -4.31
C VAL A 44 9.72 -8.83 -3.43
N LYS A 45 9.19 -8.75 -2.21
CA LYS A 45 9.05 -9.89 -1.29
C LYS A 45 7.58 -10.07 -0.98
N VAL A 46 7.06 -11.28 -1.19
CA VAL A 46 5.70 -11.67 -0.80
C VAL A 46 5.80 -12.68 0.34
N LEU A 47 5.02 -12.47 1.40
CA LEU A 47 4.80 -13.44 2.46
C LEU A 47 3.44 -14.09 2.20
N THR A 48 3.42 -15.39 1.98
CA THR A 48 2.20 -16.13 1.65
C THR A 48 1.41 -16.49 2.90
N ARG A 49 0.13 -16.81 2.75
CA ARG A 49 -0.71 -17.26 3.86
C ARG A 49 -0.12 -18.47 4.58
N GLU A 50 0.28 -19.50 3.83
CA GLU A 50 0.91 -20.70 4.37
C GLU A 50 2.15 -20.38 5.22
N TYR A 51 3.00 -19.46 4.76
CA TYR A 51 4.19 -19.06 5.51
C TYR A 51 3.83 -18.37 6.84
N LEU A 52 2.80 -17.53 6.85
CA LEU A 52 2.35 -16.83 8.06
C LEU A 52 1.79 -17.83 9.08
N ASP A 53 1.00 -18.80 8.62
CA ASP A 53 0.39 -19.81 9.47
C ASP A 53 1.48 -20.74 10.06
N ASP A 54 2.43 -21.21 9.25
CA ASP A 54 3.51 -22.12 9.70
C ASP A 54 4.51 -21.45 10.65
N LYS A 55 4.73 -20.14 10.48
CA LYS A 55 5.60 -19.37 11.37
C LYS A 55 4.87 -18.79 12.57
N ASN A 56 3.55 -19.02 12.68
CA ASN A 56 2.69 -18.41 13.69
C ASN A 56 3.01 -16.91 13.83
N ILE A 57 2.87 -16.20 12.70
CA ILE A 57 3.06 -14.74 12.61
C ILE A 57 1.69 -14.08 12.64
N ASP A 58 1.39 -13.48 13.77
CA ASP A 58 0.07 -12.91 14.09
C ASP A 58 0.13 -11.40 14.39
N SER A 59 1.34 -10.82 14.39
CA SER A 59 1.54 -9.38 14.55
C SER A 59 2.30 -8.74 13.39
N TYR A 60 1.98 -7.47 13.11
CA TYR A 60 2.68 -6.66 12.11
C TYR A 60 4.18 -6.55 12.41
N GLN A 61 4.55 -6.39 13.68
CA GLN A 61 5.95 -6.27 14.07
C GLN A 61 6.74 -7.55 13.73
N GLN A 62 6.21 -8.72 14.09
CA GLN A 62 6.82 -10.01 13.74
C GLN A 62 6.91 -10.21 12.23
N LEU A 63 5.89 -9.77 11.48
CA LEU A 63 5.88 -9.84 10.03
C LEU A 63 7.03 -9.03 9.42
N ILE A 64 7.21 -7.77 9.86
CA ILE A 64 8.30 -6.91 9.37
C ILE A 64 9.68 -7.49 9.72
N ASP A 65 9.83 -8.09 10.89
CA ASP A 65 11.09 -8.71 11.32
C ASP A 65 11.53 -9.88 10.42
N GLN A 66 10.63 -10.48 9.62
CA GLN A 66 10.98 -11.52 8.63
C GLN A 66 11.45 -10.96 7.26
N ILE A 67 11.32 -9.65 7.01
CA ILE A 67 11.61 -9.06 5.70
C ILE A 67 13.06 -8.60 5.64
N THR A 68 13.87 -9.24 4.80
CA THR A 68 15.27 -8.84 4.61
C THR A 68 15.39 -7.42 4.05
N GLY A 69 16.25 -6.60 4.66
CA GLY A 69 16.51 -5.22 4.25
C GLY A 69 15.49 -4.21 4.78
N VAL A 70 14.51 -4.67 5.56
CA VAL A 70 13.62 -3.82 6.37
C VAL A 70 13.96 -4.04 7.83
N THR A 71 14.04 -2.95 8.60
CA THR A 71 14.26 -2.96 10.04
C THR A 71 13.18 -2.14 10.73
N LEU A 72 12.76 -2.57 11.91
CA LEU A 72 11.76 -1.85 12.68
C LEU A 72 12.46 -0.94 13.70
N ILE A 73 12.37 0.37 13.52
CA ILE A 73 12.88 1.35 14.48
C ILE A 73 11.78 1.58 15.52
N ARG A 74 12.02 1.18 16.77
CA ARG A 74 11.02 1.26 17.85
C ARG A 74 11.42 2.32 18.86
N TYR A 75 10.59 3.35 19.00
CA TYR A 75 10.63 4.31 20.11
C TYR A 75 9.53 4.05 21.15
N ASP A 76 8.47 3.35 20.75
CA ASP A 76 7.32 2.93 21.55
C ASP A 76 6.79 1.58 21.00
N THR A 77 5.64 1.10 21.50
CA THR A 77 4.85 -0.04 20.99
C THR A 77 4.56 0.06 19.48
N ARG A 78 4.50 1.28 18.96
CA ARG A 78 4.46 1.59 17.52
C ARG A 78 5.89 1.69 16.97
N GLY A 79 6.28 0.71 16.16
CA GLY A 79 7.53 0.74 15.42
C GLY A 79 7.35 1.38 14.04
N THR A 80 8.30 2.20 13.62
CA THR A 80 8.35 2.76 12.26
C THR A 80 9.25 1.87 11.40
N PRO A 81 8.75 1.27 10.31
CA PRO A 81 9.59 0.44 9.45
C PRO A 81 10.56 1.33 8.66
N SER A 82 11.81 0.89 8.58
CA SER A 82 12.87 1.52 7.80
C SER A 82 13.35 0.51 6.75
N SER A 83 13.40 0.91 5.49
CA SER A 83 13.86 0.07 4.39
C SER A 83 15.14 0.66 3.81
N ARG A 84 16.21 -0.14 3.73
CA ARG A 84 17.52 0.29 3.18
C ARG A 84 18.06 1.58 3.81
N GLY A 85 17.78 1.81 5.09
CA GLY A 85 18.22 2.99 5.86
C GLY A 85 17.25 4.18 5.86
N PHE A 86 16.13 4.10 5.14
CA PHE A 86 15.13 5.18 5.07
C PHE A 86 13.84 4.79 5.79
N SER A 87 13.41 5.64 6.72
CA SER A 87 12.11 5.53 7.39
C SER A 87 10.97 5.58 6.38
N THR A 88 10.13 4.55 6.37
CA THR A 88 9.00 4.38 5.44
C THR A 88 7.70 4.49 6.22
N ASN A 89 6.91 5.54 5.94
CA ASN A 89 5.56 5.69 6.51
C ASN A 89 4.46 5.45 5.46
N TYR A 90 4.77 4.66 4.43
CA TYR A 90 3.87 4.40 3.31
C TYR A 90 3.41 2.95 3.37
N MET A 91 2.19 2.74 3.88
CA MET A 91 1.53 1.44 3.95
C MET A 91 0.30 1.46 3.06
N LEU A 92 0.14 0.43 2.24
CA LEU A 92 -1.04 0.23 1.41
C LEU A 92 -1.86 -0.93 1.96
N PHE A 93 -3.17 -0.77 2.02
CA PHE A 93 -4.13 -1.84 2.26
C PHE A 93 -4.96 -2.02 0.99
N ASP A 94 -4.91 -3.20 0.39
CA ASP A 94 -5.52 -3.49 -0.91
C ASP A 94 -5.16 -2.48 -2.01
N GLY A 95 -3.92 -1.94 -1.95
CA GLY A 95 -3.42 -0.92 -2.88
C GLY A 95 -3.80 0.53 -2.51
N ASN A 96 -4.60 0.75 -1.48
CA ASN A 96 -4.99 2.08 -1.00
C ASN A 96 -4.11 2.53 0.17
N PRO A 97 -3.57 3.77 0.15
CA PRO A 97 -2.71 4.25 1.23
C PRO A 97 -3.47 4.40 2.54
N LEU A 98 -2.96 3.76 3.59
CA LEU A 98 -3.39 3.95 4.97
C LEU A 98 -2.67 5.18 5.54
N GLY A 99 -3.16 6.37 5.17
CA GLY A 99 -2.67 7.64 5.67
C GLY A 99 -3.84 8.55 6.04
N VAL A 100 -3.87 9.03 7.28
CA VAL A 100 -4.76 10.12 7.68
C VAL A 100 -4.25 11.40 7.04
N GLN A 101 -4.82 11.80 5.90
CA GLN A 101 -4.98 13.20 5.48
C GLN A 101 -5.92 13.26 4.27
N THR A 102 -7.17 13.68 4.46
CA THR A 102 -8.06 14.04 3.33
C THR A 102 -8.69 15.43 3.47
N LEU A 103 -8.32 16.26 4.46
CA LEU A 103 -8.99 17.56 4.66
C LEU A 103 -8.10 18.79 4.89
N HIS A 104 -6.78 18.73 4.69
CA HIS A 104 -5.97 19.97 4.80
C HIS A 104 -6.13 20.91 3.58
N TRP A 105 -6.25 20.35 2.38
CA TRP A 105 -6.33 21.12 1.13
C TRP A 105 -7.70 21.80 0.89
N MET A 106 -8.77 21.31 1.54
CA MET A 106 -10.11 21.91 1.43
C MET A 106 -10.26 23.21 2.24
N LEU A 107 -9.54 23.37 3.36
CA LEU A 107 -9.62 24.57 4.20
C LEU A 107 -8.97 25.80 3.56
N GLN A 108 -8.01 25.62 2.66
CA GLN A 108 -7.36 26.75 1.98
C GLN A 108 -8.34 27.43 0.99
N ILE A 109 -9.11 26.65 0.22
CA ILE A 109 -10.06 27.18 -0.77
C ILE A 109 -11.26 27.89 -0.10
N LEU A 110 -11.70 27.42 1.07
CA LEU A 110 -12.85 28.01 1.76
C LEU A 110 -12.51 29.35 2.47
N VAL A 111 -11.25 29.59 2.82
CA VAL A 111 -10.79 30.83 3.48
C VAL A 111 -10.27 31.88 2.48
N LEU A 112 -9.82 31.45 1.29
CA LEU A 112 -9.16 32.34 0.31
C LEU A 112 -10.02 33.39 -0.43
N PRO A 113 -11.37 33.35 -0.50
CA PRO A 113 -12.09 34.48 -1.11
C PRO A 113 -12.26 35.67 -0.15
N PHE A 114 -12.05 35.50 1.16
CA PHE A 114 -12.39 36.54 2.15
C PHE A 114 -11.24 37.52 2.46
N LEU A 115 -9.98 37.15 2.20
CA LEU A 115 -8.82 38.02 2.50
C LEU A 115 -8.29 38.85 1.32
N THR A 116 -8.71 38.57 0.08
CA THR A 116 -8.09 39.18 -1.11
C THR A 116 -8.73 40.52 -1.53
N VAL A 117 -9.87 40.92 -0.95
CA VAL A 117 -10.55 42.18 -1.35
C VAL A 117 -10.20 43.37 -0.45
N SER A 118 -9.68 43.16 0.76
CA SER A 118 -9.45 44.26 1.72
C SER A 118 -8.09 44.98 1.61
N ARG A 119 -7.21 44.60 0.66
CA ARG A 119 -5.87 45.22 0.49
C ARG A 119 -5.68 45.98 -0.83
N LEU A 120 -6.75 46.56 -1.38
CA LEU A 120 -6.69 47.42 -2.55
C LEU A 120 -7.68 48.60 -2.44
N SER A 121 -7.55 49.45 -1.40
CA SER A 121 -8.43 50.64 -1.31
C SER A 121 -7.86 51.85 -0.56
N LYS A 122 -6.58 51.93 -0.16
CA LYS A 122 -6.04 53.19 0.40
C LYS A 122 -4.55 53.38 0.13
N GLU A 123 -4.26 54.09 -0.95
CA GLU A 123 -3.05 54.91 -1.11
C GLU A 123 -3.56 56.30 -1.53
N PRO A 124 -3.51 57.35 -0.68
CA PRO A 124 -3.75 58.72 -1.12
C PRO A 124 -2.52 59.27 -1.85
N MET A 125 -2.78 59.94 -2.97
CA MET A 125 -1.86 60.85 -3.68
C MET A 125 -1.21 61.85 -2.71
N VAL A 126 0.11 61.78 -2.55
CA VAL A 126 1.08 62.90 -2.56
C VAL A 126 2.43 62.35 -3.01
#